data_AF-A0A2H5ZCD2-F1
#
_entry.id   AF-A0A2H5ZCD2-F1
#
_cell.length_a   1.000
_cell.length_b   1.000
_cell.length_c   1.000
_cell.angle_alpha   90.00
_cell.angle_beta   90.00
_cell.angle_gamma   90.00
#
_symmetry.space_group_name_H-M   'P 1'
#
loop_
_entity.id
_entity.type
_entity.pdbx_description
1 polymer ?
#
loop_
_entity_poly.entity_id
_entity_poly.type
_entity_poly.pdbx_seq_one_letter_code
_entity_poly.pdbx_strand_id
1 'polypeptide(L)'
;METVIAGWVAGYAMALVSTTVGALALTRGAAPKGWTEAGVPPGVVGVLVSVGAVFFWTIVGLTAAIVYAVGDFAGRPGAGSESLPFALGSVGLALAGAAPVAALFPRWRWAVALHAAAFAGLFGWALPWMAAQ
;
A
#
# COMPACT_ATOMS: atom_id res chain seq x y z
N MET A 1 4.48 19.74 -9.76
CA MET A 1 3.16 19.12 -10.04
C MET A 1 3.32 17.62 -10.19
N GLU A 2 4.46 17.16 -10.73
CA GLU A 2 4.78 15.72 -10.84
C GLU A 2 4.72 15.00 -9.50
N THR A 3 5.19 15.60 -8.40
CA THR A 3 5.17 14.93 -7.08
C THR A 3 3.76 14.52 -6.63
N VAL A 4 2.75 15.37 -6.85
CA VAL A 4 1.36 15.07 -6.48
C VAL A 4 0.80 13.95 -7.36
N ILE A 5 1.10 14.00 -8.67
CA ILE A 5 0.71 12.96 -9.62
C ILE A 5 1.39 11.63 -9.26
N ALA A 6 2.69 11.64 -8.94
CA ALA A 6 3.44 10.48 -8.49
C ALA A 6 2.83 9.84 -7.24
N GLY A 7 2.45 10.67 -6.26
CA GLY A 7 1.72 10.22 -5.07
C GLY A 7 0.38 9.56 -5.40
N TRP A 8 -0.40 10.18 -6.29
CA TRP A 8 -1.68 9.62 -6.75
C TRP A 8 -1.47 8.29 -7.50
N VAL A 9 -0.52 8.20 -8.42
CA VAL A 9 -0.19 6.98 -9.18
C VAL A 9 0.26 5.87 -8.24
N ALA A 10 1.16 6.16 -7.30
CA ALA A 10 1.62 5.18 -6.30
C ALA A 10 0.47 4.69 -5.41
N GLY A 11 -0.40 5.61 -4.97
CA GLY A 11 -1.60 5.28 -4.19
C GLY A 11 -2.58 4.40 -4.97
N TYR A 12 -2.86 4.75 -6.22
CA TYR A 12 -3.74 3.97 -7.08
C TYR A 12 -3.17 2.57 -7.36
N ALA A 13 -1.88 2.46 -7.68
CA ALA A 13 -1.21 1.18 -7.84
C ALA A 13 -1.31 0.30 -6.58
N MET A 14 -1.13 0.91 -5.40
CA MET A 14 -1.29 0.20 -4.14
C MET A 14 -2.73 -0.26 -3.89
N ALA A 15 -3.73 0.54 -4.29
CA ALA A 15 -5.13 0.14 -4.22
C ALA A 15 -5.45 -1.10 -5.09
N LEU A 16 -4.84 -1.20 -6.27
CA LEU A 16 -4.97 -2.37 -7.15
C LEU A 16 -4.34 -3.61 -6.51
N VAL A 17 -3.16 -3.46 -5.90
CA VAL A 17 -2.51 -4.54 -5.14
C VAL A 17 -3.41 -4.99 -3.99
N SER A 18 -3.89 -4.07 -3.17
CA SER A 18 -4.78 -4.39 -2.04
C SER A 18 -6.09 -5.03 -2.46
N THR A 19 -6.70 -4.53 -3.53
CA THR A 19 -7.89 -5.14 -4.12
C THR A 19 -7.63 -6.57 -4.55
N THR A 20 -6.56 -6.80 -5.30
CA THR A 20 -6.23 -8.12 -5.85
C THR A 20 -5.95 -9.12 -4.74
N VAL A 21 -5.14 -8.73 -3.76
CA VAL A 21 -4.81 -9.57 -2.62
C VAL A 21 -6.02 -9.82 -1.73
N GLY A 22 -6.85 -8.80 -1.51
CA GLY A 22 -8.10 -8.91 -0.77
C GLY A 22 -9.08 -9.87 -1.43
N ALA A 23 -9.30 -9.74 -2.74
CA ALA A 23 -10.12 -10.65 -3.53
C ALA A 23 -9.60 -12.09 -3.44
N LEU A 24 -8.28 -12.29 -3.60
CA LEU A 24 -7.65 -13.60 -3.47
C LEU A 24 -7.79 -14.19 -2.05
N ALA A 25 -7.73 -13.35 -1.02
CA ALA A 25 -7.96 -13.78 0.35
C ALA A 25 -9.43 -14.21 0.56
N LEU A 26 -10.38 -13.44 0.04
CA LEU A 26 -11.81 -13.75 0.12
C LEU A 26 -12.16 -15.08 -0.57
N THR A 27 -11.64 -15.33 -1.78
CA THR A 27 -11.83 -16.61 -2.49
C THR A 27 -11.25 -17.81 -1.75
N ARG A 28 -10.27 -17.57 -0.85
CA ARG A 28 -9.62 -18.59 -0.01
C ARG A 28 -10.20 -18.65 1.41
N GLY A 29 -11.40 -18.09 1.61
CA GLY A 29 -12.17 -18.19 2.85
C GLY A 29 -11.75 -17.20 3.94
N ALA A 30 -11.12 -16.07 3.59
CA ALA A 30 -10.78 -15.02 4.56
C ALA A 30 -11.97 -14.11 4.96
N ALA A 31 -13.17 -14.39 4.46
CA ALA A 31 -14.34 -13.58 4.77
C ALA A 31 -14.62 -13.58 6.29
N PRO A 32 -14.93 -12.43 6.90
CA PRO A 32 -15.32 -12.37 8.30
C PRO A 32 -16.54 -13.25 8.59
N LYS A 33 -16.52 -14.01 9.70
CA LYS A 33 -17.61 -14.91 10.08
C LYS A 33 -18.99 -14.22 10.08
N GLY A 34 -19.05 -13.00 10.63
CA GLY A 34 -20.30 -12.23 10.67
C GLY A 34 -20.86 -11.89 9.29
N TRP A 35 -20.02 -11.80 8.25
CA TRP A 35 -20.48 -11.53 6.88
C TRP A 35 -20.95 -12.81 6.19
N THR A 36 -20.28 -13.93 6.43
CA THR A 36 -20.74 -15.25 5.96
C THR A 36 -22.04 -15.67 6.64
N GLU A 37 -22.19 -15.44 7.94
CA GLU A 37 -23.40 -15.77 8.71
C GLU A 37 -24.58 -14.89 8.32
N ALA A 38 -24.34 -13.62 7.99
CA ALA A 38 -25.36 -12.72 7.45
C ALA A 38 -25.73 -12.97 5.97
N GLY A 39 -25.12 -13.98 5.33
CA GLY A 39 -25.40 -14.32 3.93
C GLY A 39 -24.95 -13.24 2.93
N VAL A 40 -23.98 -12.40 3.29
CA VAL A 40 -23.49 -11.33 2.41
C VAL A 40 -22.74 -11.96 1.23
N PRO A 41 -23.12 -11.67 -0.03
CA PRO A 41 -22.42 -12.22 -1.18
C PRO A 41 -20.94 -11.80 -1.19
N PRO A 42 -19.98 -12.71 -1.41
CA PRO A 42 -18.55 -12.38 -1.44
C PRO A 42 -18.18 -11.29 -2.45
N GLY A 43 -18.96 -11.14 -3.53
CA GLY A 43 -18.78 -10.05 -4.50
C GLY A 43 -19.04 -8.66 -3.91
N VAL A 44 -20.04 -8.50 -3.04
CA VAL A 44 -20.36 -7.23 -2.37
C VAL A 44 -19.22 -6.84 -1.44
N VAL A 45 -18.72 -7.81 -0.68
CA VAL A 45 -17.54 -7.69 0.18
C VAL A 45 -16.33 -7.23 -0.62
N GLY A 46 -16.08 -7.87 -1.77
CA GLY A 46 -14.98 -7.50 -2.66
C GLY A 46 -15.08 -6.06 -3.16
N VAL A 47 -16.27 -5.62 -3.59
CA VAL A 47 -16.50 -4.24 -4.05
C VAL A 47 -16.23 -3.23 -2.93
N LEU A 48 -16.73 -3.47 -1.71
CA LEU A 48 -16.48 -2.56 -0.59
C LEU A 48 -15.00 -2.47 -0.22
N VAL A 49 -14.30 -3.61 -0.23
CA VAL A 49 -12.84 -3.65 -0.01
C VAL A 49 -12.12 -2.87 -1.10
N SER A 50 -12.50 -3.02 -2.37
CA SER A 50 -11.90 -2.26 -3.47
C SER A 50 -12.12 -0.76 -3.35
N VAL A 51 -13.36 -0.33 -3.12
CA VAL A 51 -13.68 1.10 -2.98
C VAL A 51 -12.93 1.69 -1.79
N GLY A 52 -12.96 1.01 -0.64
CA GLY A 52 -12.22 1.42 0.55
C GLY A 52 -10.72 1.50 0.30
N ALA A 53 -10.14 0.52 -0.39
CA ALA A 53 -8.72 0.52 -0.75
C ALA A 53 -8.35 1.68 -1.66
N VAL A 54 -9.17 1.98 -2.69
CA VAL A 54 -8.92 3.11 -3.60
C VAL A 54 -8.90 4.43 -2.84
N PHE A 55 -9.91 4.70 -2.02
CA PHE A 55 -9.96 5.94 -1.24
C PHE A 55 -8.82 6.03 -0.24
N PHE A 56 -8.60 4.97 0.54
CA PHE A 56 -7.56 4.94 1.55
C PHE A 56 -6.17 5.15 0.96
N TRP A 57 -5.79 4.37 -0.06
CA TRP A 57 -4.46 4.46 -0.64
C TRP A 57 -4.24 5.71 -1.48
N THR A 58 -5.29 6.29 -2.05
CA THR A 58 -5.19 7.63 -2.67
C THR A 58 -4.80 8.67 -1.63
N ILE A 59 -5.47 8.69 -0.47
CA ILE A 59 -5.15 9.62 0.62
C ILE A 59 -3.73 9.39 1.12
N VAL A 60 -3.33 8.12 1.34
CA VAL A 60 -1.97 7.77 1.76
C VAL A 60 -0.95 8.23 0.72
N GLY A 61 -1.20 8.02 -0.57
CA GLY A 61 -0.26 8.40 -1.62
C GLY A 61 -0.11 9.91 -1.78
N LEU A 62 -1.20 10.66 -1.69
CA LEU A 62 -1.15 12.13 -1.66
C LEU A 62 -0.42 12.64 -0.41
N THR A 63 -0.67 12.03 0.75
CA THR A 63 0.02 12.39 2.00
C THR A 63 1.51 12.08 1.90
N ALA A 64 1.90 10.93 1.35
CA ALA A 64 3.28 10.55 1.12
C ALA A 64 3.98 11.54 0.17
N ALA A 65 3.33 11.98 -0.90
CA ALA A 65 3.86 13.01 -1.80
C ALA A 65 4.05 14.36 -1.10
N ILE A 66 3.10 14.77 -0.25
CA ILE A 66 3.24 16.00 0.56
C ILE A 66 4.43 15.88 1.51
N VAL A 67 4.56 14.76 2.23
CA VAL A 67 5.69 14.52 3.13
C VAL A 67 7.02 14.50 2.36
N TYR A 68 7.05 13.89 1.17
CA TYR A 68 8.21 13.87 0.30
C TYR A 68 8.64 15.28 -0.11
N ALA A 69 7.68 16.09 -0.59
CA ALA A 69 7.94 17.46 -1.04
C ALA A 69 8.36 18.40 0.08
N VAL A 70 7.68 18.35 1.23
CA VAL A 70 7.93 19.24 2.37
C VAL A 70 9.20 18.85 3.13
N GLY A 71 9.54 17.56 3.16
CA GLY A 71 10.71 17.06 3.88
C GLY A 71 12.04 17.25 3.15
N ASP A 72 12.05 17.90 1.98
CA ASP A 72 13.24 18.15 1.15
C ASP A 72 14.10 16.88 0.98
N PHE A 73 13.40 15.80 0.62
CA PHE A 73 13.99 14.47 0.49
C PHE A 73 14.68 14.26 -0.87
N ALA A 74 14.55 15.20 -1.79
CA ALA A 74 15.18 15.17 -3.11
C ALA A 74 16.71 15.27 -3.03
N GLY A 75 17.40 14.75 -4.05
CA GLY A 75 18.86 14.86 -4.17
C GLY A 75 19.65 14.05 -3.14
N ARG A 76 19.03 13.06 -2.49
CA ARG A 76 19.66 12.15 -1.52
C ARG A 76 19.59 10.69 -1.99
N PRO A 77 20.11 10.35 -3.19
CA PRO A 77 19.94 9.02 -3.78
C PRO A 77 20.71 7.94 -3.01
N GLY A 78 20.24 6.71 -3.11
CA GLY A 78 20.91 5.54 -2.53
C GLY A 78 20.07 4.26 -2.63
N ALA A 79 20.73 3.11 -2.67
CA ALA A 79 20.08 1.78 -2.81
C ALA A 79 19.08 1.68 -3.97
N GLY A 80 19.35 2.39 -5.08
CA GLY A 80 18.48 2.44 -6.26
C GLY A 80 17.26 3.37 -6.15
N SER A 81 17.07 4.07 -5.04
CA SER A 81 16.05 5.12 -4.90
C SER A 81 16.66 6.50 -5.10
N GLU A 82 15.88 7.43 -5.70
CA GLU A 82 16.21 8.86 -5.79
C GLU A 82 16.18 9.56 -4.41
N SER A 83 15.67 8.89 -3.37
CA SER A 83 15.71 9.38 -1.99
C SER A 83 15.84 8.24 -0.98
N LEU A 84 17.07 8.00 -0.53
CA LEU A 84 17.39 6.97 0.46
C LEU A 84 16.66 7.20 1.81
N PRO A 85 16.61 8.41 2.39
CA PRO A 85 15.91 8.62 3.67
C PRO A 85 14.41 8.32 3.56
N PHE A 86 13.79 8.70 2.44
CA PHE A 86 12.37 8.42 2.21
C PHE A 86 12.11 6.93 1.95
N ALA A 87 13.01 6.26 1.23
CA ALA A 87 12.96 4.81 1.03
C ALA A 87 13.06 4.05 2.37
N LEU A 88 14.02 4.41 3.23
CA LEU A 88 14.17 3.82 4.55
C LEU A 88 12.95 4.07 5.44
N GLY A 89 12.40 5.28 5.42
CA GLY A 89 11.15 5.61 6.12
C GLY A 89 9.98 4.77 5.63
N SER A 90 9.85 4.61 4.31
CA SER A 90 8.80 3.80 3.68
C SER A 90 8.92 2.32 4.03
N VAL A 91 10.14 1.76 4.01
CA VAL A 91 10.42 0.39 4.45
C VAL A 91 10.11 0.22 5.94
N GLY A 92 10.54 1.16 6.78
CA GLY A 92 10.26 1.16 8.22
C GLY A 92 8.76 1.15 8.50
N LEU A 93 8.00 2.00 7.80
CA LEU A 93 6.53 2.06 7.94
C LEU A 93 5.86 0.78 7.43
N ALA A 94 6.32 0.23 6.30
CA ALA A 94 5.82 -1.04 5.78
C ALA A 94 6.00 -2.16 6.79
N LEU A 95 7.20 -2.30 7.36
CA LEU A 95 7.51 -3.32 8.36
C LEU A 95 6.74 -3.12 9.66
N ALA A 96 6.65 -1.88 10.15
CA ALA A 96 5.93 -1.54 11.36
C ALA A 96 4.42 -1.87 11.25
N GLY A 97 3.81 -1.59 10.09
CA GLY A 97 2.42 -1.96 9.83
C GLY A 97 2.23 -3.45 9.58
N ALA A 98 3.16 -4.09 8.87
CA ALA A 98 3.07 -5.50 8.49
C ALA A 98 3.31 -6.46 9.65
N ALA A 99 4.26 -6.16 10.56
CA ALA A 99 4.64 -7.04 11.66
C ALA A 99 3.47 -7.48 12.56
N PRO A 100 2.61 -6.60 13.09
CA PRO A 100 1.48 -7.03 13.91
C PRO A 100 0.47 -7.86 13.12
N VAL A 101 0.22 -7.52 11.85
CA VAL A 101 -0.72 -8.28 11.00
C VAL A 101 -0.16 -9.68 10.70
N ALA A 102 1.13 -9.81 10.40
CA ALA A 102 1.79 -11.08 10.17
C ALA A 102 1.85 -11.98 11.43
N ALA A 103 1.91 -11.37 12.62
CA ALA A 103 1.85 -12.06 13.91
C ALA A 103 0.44 -12.57 14.21
N LEU A 104 -0.58 -11.74 14.01
CA LEU A 104 -1.99 -12.08 14.26
C LEU A 104 -2.56 -13.08 13.24
N PHE A 105 -2.09 -13.03 11.99
CA PHE A 105 -2.63 -13.82 10.87
C PHE A 105 -1.55 -14.66 10.18
N PRO A 106 -1.00 -15.70 10.86
CA PRO A 106 0.15 -16.46 10.34
C PRO A 106 -0.13 -17.16 9.00
N ARG A 107 -1.38 -17.59 8.77
CA ARG A 107 -1.83 -18.19 7.49
C ARG A 107 -1.74 -17.23 6.30
N TRP A 108 -1.73 -15.92 6.55
CA TRP A 108 -1.76 -14.87 5.52
C TRP A 108 -0.45 -14.08 5.44
N ARG A 109 0.64 -14.58 6.04
CA ARG A 109 1.97 -13.92 6.02
C ARG A 109 2.46 -13.61 4.61
N TRP A 110 2.17 -14.46 3.63
CA TRP A 110 2.52 -14.20 2.24
C TRP A 110 1.83 -12.94 1.69
N ALA A 111 0.55 -12.74 2.03
CA ALA A 111 -0.24 -11.59 1.58
C ALA A 111 0.23 -10.30 2.25
N VAL A 112 0.60 -10.40 3.53
CA VAL A 112 1.20 -9.30 4.31
C VAL A 112 2.57 -8.94 3.75
N ALA A 113 3.42 -9.93 3.46
CA ALA A 113 4.73 -9.71 2.86
C ALA A 113 4.63 -9.05 1.47
N LEU A 114 3.69 -9.51 0.64
CA LEU A 114 3.43 -8.90 -0.67
C LEU A 114 2.98 -7.44 -0.54
N HIS A 115 2.09 -7.13 0.41
CA HIS A 115 1.67 -5.75 0.68
C HIS A 115 2.83 -4.88 1.16
N ALA A 116 3.64 -5.39 2.10
CA ALA A 116 4.78 -4.65 2.63
C ALA A 116 5.80 -4.36 1.53
N ALA A 117 6.10 -5.36 0.68
CA ALA A 117 6.99 -5.21 -0.46
C ALA A 117 6.44 -4.22 -1.49
N ALA A 118 5.15 -4.30 -1.83
CA ALA A 118 4.50 -3.37 -2.75
C ALA A 118 4.50 -1.94 -2.21
N PHE A 119 4.18 -1.75 -0.92
CA PHE A 119 4.25 -0.45 -0.28
C PHE A 119 5.68 0.12 -0.33
N ALA A 120 6.65 -0.66 0.12
CA ALA A 120 8.05 -0.25 0.11
C ALA A 120 8.50 0.14 -1.31
N GLY A 121 8.23 -0.70 -2.31
CA GLY A 121 8.59 -0.43 -3.70
C GLY A 121 7.90 0.81 -4.28
N LEU A 122 6.58 0.94 -4.12
CA LEU A 122 5.81 2.04 -4.69
C LEU A 122 6.14 3.39 -4.04
N PHE A 123 6.22 3.44 -2.71
CA PHE A 123 6.46 4.69 -2.00
C PHE A 123 7.96 4.99 -1.81
N GLY A 124 8.78 3.97 -1.60
CA GLY A 124 10.22 4.16 -1.38
C GLY A 124 11.06 4.34 -2.65
N TRP A 125 10.64 3.77 -3.78
CA TRP A 125 11.39 3.85 -5.04
C TRP A 125 10.60 4.52 -6.15
N ALA A 126 9.40 4.03 -6.46
CA ALA A 126 8.65 4.52 -7.62
C ALA A 126 8.22 5.98 -7.45
N LEU A 127 7.71 6.37 -6.27
CA LEU A 127 7.31 7.75 -6.01
C LEU A 127 8.48 8.74 -6.14
N PRO A 128 9.64 8.56 -5.47
CA PRO A 128 10.80 9.43 -5.67
C PRO A 128 11.27 9.48 -7.12
N TRP A 129 11.30 8.34 -7.81
CA TRP A 129 11.71 8.28 -9.22
C TRP A 129 10.76 9.06 -10.14
N MET A 130 9.44 8.91 -9.97
CA MET A 130 8.43 9.66 -10.73
C MET A 130 8.45 11.16 -10.39
N ALA A 131 8.70 11.51 -9.14
CA ALA A 131 8.75 12.89 -8.69
C ALA A 131 10.00 13.65 -9.15
N ALA A 132 11.03 12.93 -9.59
CA ALA A 132 12.28 13.49 -10.12
C ALA A 132 12.29 13.67 -11.65
N GLN A 133 11.24 13.21 -12.34
CA GLN A 133 11.02 13.51 -13.77
C GLN A 133 10.43 14.90 -13.92
#